data_AF-A0A9X3X6A6-F1
#
_entry.id   AF-A0A9X3X6A6-F1
#
_cell.length_a   1.000
_cell.length_b   1.000
_cell.length_c   1.000
_cell.angle_alpha   90.00
_cell.angle_beta   90.00
_cell.angle_gamma   90.00
#
_symmetry.space_group_name_H-M   'P 1'
#
loop_
_entity.id
_entity.type
_entity.pdbx_description
1 polymer ?
#
loop_
_entity_poly.entity_id
_entity_poly.type
_entity_poly.pdbx_seq_one_letter_code
_entity_poly.pdbx_strand_id
1 'polypeptide(L)'
;MMNARFLRICVVALSAPLVVAFAAGCPGTLTEEEKAIFQGGGACPDVPAMLAAKCGTANCHASGSTTVDLASPNLESRLVSVAGTESCGSVILANPIDAAGSLIYAKLLDPPPCGLKMPLGGSMSDLEINCVKLWIESLDPNAGPGSGGMGGMGGAGGMGGAGGMGGGMGGAGG
;
A
#
# COMPACT_ATOMS: atom_id res chain seq x y z
N MET A 1 -21.72 -58.94 3.03
CA MET A 1 -21.90 -59.78 1.82
C MET A 1 -23.35 -59.65 1.36
N MET A 2 -23.58 -59.49 0.04
CA MET A 2 -24.84 -59.33 -0.74
C MET A 2 -25.67 -58.06 -0.45
N ASN A 3 -25.71 -56.98 -1.26
CA ASN A 3 -25.86 -56.72 -2.71
C ASN A 3 -27.17 -57.21 -3.36
N ALA A 4 -28.05 -56.27 -3.74
CA ALA A 4 -28.82 -56.15 -5.01
C ALA A 4 -30.13 -55.36 -4.78
N ARG A 5 -30.33 -54.12 -5.28
CA ARG A 5 -30.52 -53.62 -6.66
C ARG A 5 -32.01 -53.49 -7.05
N PHE A 6 -32.27 -52.50 -7.93
CA PHE A 6 -33.47 -52.28 -8.76
C PHE A 6 -34.64 -51.52 -8.09
N LEU A 7 -35.34 -50.54 -8.68
CA LEU A 7 -35.33 -49.92 -10.02
C LEU A 7 -36.54 -48.98 -10.07
N ARG A 8 -36.37 -47.66 -10.32
CA ARG A 8 -37.37 -46.75 -10.91
C ARG A 8 -36.62 -45.51 -11.47
N ILE A 9 -35.83 -45.64 -12.53
CA ILE A 9 -36.14 -45.23 -13.93
C ILE A 9 -37.38 -44.32 -14.06
N CYS A 10 -37.19 -43.05 -14.43
CA CYS A 10 -37.57 -42.48 -15.74
C CYS A 10 -37.51 -40.94 -15.75
N VAL A 11 -36.61 -40.41 -16.60
CA VAL A 11 -36.90 -39.40 -17.65
C VAL A 11 -37.28 -37.98 -17.17
N VAL A 12 -36.31 -37.05 -17.12
CA VAL A 12 -36.00 -36.03 -18.15
C VAL A 12 -37.08 -34.95 -18.34
N ALA A 13 -36.77 -33.74 -17.85
CA ALA A 13 -37.14 -32.45 -18.42
C ALA A 13 -36.11 -31.44 -17.85
N LEU A 14 -34.98 -31.14 -18.49
CA LEU A 14 -34.83 -30.37 -19.73
C LEU A 14 -35.60 -29.04 -19.68
N SER A 15 -35.08 -28.10 -18.89
CA SER A 15 -35.34 -26.67 -19.08
C SER A 15 -34.06 -25.89 -18.76
N ALA A 16 -33.21 -25.75 -19.76
CA ALA A 16 -32.14 -24.75 -19.77
C ALA A 16 -32.75 -23.38 -20.14
N PRO A 17 -32.54 -22.33 -19.34
CA PRO A 17 -32.47 -20.98 -19.87
C PRO A 17 -31.01 -20.67 -20.17
N LEU A 18 -30.75 -20.55 -21.47
CA LEU A 18 -29.67 -19.86 -22.14
C LEU A 18 -29.20 -18.61 -21.36
N VAL A 19 -28.15 -18.75 -20.53
CA VAL A 19 -27.34 -17.60 -20.10
C VAL A 19 -26.39 -17.30 -21.25
N VAL A 20 -26.76 -16.32 -22.06
CA VAL A 20 -25.88 -15.74 -23.07
C VAL A 20 -24.68 -15.14 -22.32
N ALA A 21 -23.58 -15.88 -22.28
CA ALA A 21 -22.28 -15.34 -21.90
C ALA A 21 -21.84 -14.37 -23.01
N PHE A 22 -22.17 -13.10 -22.84
CA PHE A 22 -21.54 -12.01 -23.58
C PHE A 22 -20.09 -11.86 -23.10
N ALA A 23 -19.23 -12.80 -23.47
CA ALA A 23 -17.78 -12.61 -23.48
C ALA A 23 -17.37 -12.02 -24.84
N ALA A 24 -18.01 -10.92 -25.23
CA ALA A 24 -17.46 -10.04 -26.26
C ALA A 24 -16.33 -9.24 -25.59
N GLY A 25 -15.20 -9.89 -25.33
CA GLY A 25 -13.95 -9.17 -25.17
C GLY A 25 -13.70 -8.44 -26.48
N CYS A 26 -13.62 -7.12 -26.45
CA CYS A 26 -13.24 -6.34 -27.63
C CYS A 26 -11.93 -6.91 -28.17
N PRO A 27 -11.85 -7.38 -29.44
CA PRO A 27 -10.58 -7.62 -30.09
C PRO A 27 -9.95 -6.25 -30.40
N GLY A 28 -9.48 -5.58 -29.36
CA GLY A 28 -8.60 -4.43 -29.48
C GLY A 28 -7.20 -4.98 -29.74
N THR A 29 -6.69 -4.77 -30.95
CA THR A 29 -5.25 -4.88 -31.18
C THR A 29 -4.63 -3.71 -30.44
N LEU A 30 -4.08 -3.96 -29.26
CA LEU A 30 -3.25 -2.98 -28.58
C LEU A 30 -2.14 -2.56 -29.55
N THR A 31 -1.92 -1.27 -29.72
CA THR A 31 -0.73 -0.80 -30.45
C THR A 31 0.52 -1.32 -29.75
N GLU A 32 1.65 -1.39 -30.45
CA GLU A 32 2.89 -1.85 -29.81
C GLU A 32 3.27 -0.95 -28.61
N GLU A 33 2.85 0.32 -28.58
CA GLU A 33 2.97 1.18 -27.41
C GLU A 33 2.04 0.78 -26.25
N GLU A 34 0.77 0.48 -26.51
CA GLU A 34 -0.17 0.00 -25.50
C GLU A 34 0.24 -1.38 -24.96
N LYS A 35 0.72 -2.25 -25.85
CA LYS A 35 1.26 -3.56 -25.47
C LYS A 35 2.53 -3.44 -24.66
N ALA A 36 3.38 -2.44 -24.91
CA ALA A 36 4.50 -2.12 -24.02
C ALA A 36 4.00 -1.62 -22.66
N ILE A 37 2.94 -0.82 -22.57
CA ILE A 37 2.32 -0.42 -21.29
C ILE A 37 1.79 -1.64 -20.51
N PHE A 38 1.23 -2.65 -21.19
CA PHE A 38 0.66 -3.84 -20.54
C PHE A 38 1.64 -5.02 -20.36
N GLN A 39 2.73 -5.09 -21.13
CA GLN A 39 3.63 -6.27 -21.18
C GLN A 39 5.13 -5.92 -21.11
N GLY A 40 5.54 -4.64 -21.17
CA GLY A 40 6.92 -4.25 -21.47
C GLY A 40 7.47 -2.96 -20.84
N GLY A 41 6.70 -2.25 -20.00
CA GLY A 41 7.19 -1.28 -19.03
C GLY A 41 6.98 -1.92 -17.68
N GLY A 42 8.05 -2.48 -17.09
CA GLY A 42 7.96 -3.34 -15.91
C GLY A 42 7.00 -2.76 -14.87
N ALA A 43 6.09 -3.58 -14.36
CA ALA A 43 5.23 -3.18 -13.27
C ALA A 43 6.11 -2.60 -12.15
N CYS A 44 5.62 -1.55 -11.48
CA CYS A 44 6.37 -0.96 -10.40
C CYS A 44 6.73 -2.02 -9.35
N PRO A 45 7.99 -2.10 -8.93
CA PRO A 45 8.34 -2.96 -7.81
C PRO A 45 7.61 -2.49 -6.56
N ASP A 46 7.61 -3.30 -5.52
CA ASP A 46 7.28 -2.84 -4.17
C ASP A 46 8.26 -1.72 -3.79
N VAL A 47 7.79 -0.48 -3.86
CA VAL A 47 8.63 0.72 -3.68
C VAL A 47 9.22 0.78 -2.27
N PRO A 48 8.47 0.58 -1.18
CA PRO A 48 9.05 0.43 0.15
C PRO A 48 10.16 -0.62 0.21
N ALA A 49 9.94 -1.83 -0.32
CA ALA A 49 10.95 -2.88 -0.30
C ALA A 49 12.20 -2.52 -1.12
N MET A 50 12.00 -1.88 -2.28
CA MET A 50 13.09 -1.41 -3.14
C MET A 50 13.90 -0.29 -2.46
N LEU A 51 13.25 0.68 -1.82
CA LEU A 51 13.92 1.74 -1.06
C LEU A 51 14.70 1.17 0.12
N ALA A 52 14.16 0.18 0.83
CA ALA A 52 14.88 -0.53 1.88
C ALA A 52 16.13 -1.24 1.33
N ALA A 53 16.01 -1.94 0.19
CA ALA A 53 17.12 -2.68 -0.42
C ALA A 53 18.24 -1.75 -0.95
N LYS A 54 17.89 -0.61 -1.54
CA LYS A 54 18.86 0.29 -2.19
C LYS A 54 19.39 1.40 -1.28
N CYS A 55 18.61 1.81 -0.28
CA CYS A 55 18.92 2.95 0.58
C CYS A 55 18.96 2.59 2.08
N GLY A 56 18.19 1.59 2.51
CA GLY A 56 17.99 1.19 3.90
C GLY A 56 19.13 0.40 4.56
N THR A 57 20.38 0.54 4.10
CA THR A 57 21.54 -0.20 4.62
C THR A 57 22.16 0.49 5.84
N ALA A 58 22.92 -0.28 6.64
CA ALA A 58 23.46 0.09 7.96
C ALA A 58 24.14 1.49 8.05
N ASN A 59 24.68 2.01 6.94
CA ASN A 59 25.42 3.27 6.91
C ASN A 59 24.69 4.42 6.20
N CYS A 60 23.45 4.21 5.73
CA CYS A 60 22.72 5.20 4.93
C CYS A 60 21.37 5.55 5.58
N HIS A 61 20.34 4.70 5.42
CA HIS A 61 18.99 4.93 5.93
C HIS A 61 18.43 3.71 6.68
N ALA A 62 19.28 3.07 7.48
CA ALA A 62 18.93 1.89 8.24
C ALA A 62 17.80 2.11 9.26
N SER A 63 17.33 1.00 9.83
CA SER A 63 16.37 1.01 10.92
C SER A 63 16.89 1.84 12.10
N GLY A 64 16.08 2.79 12.56
CA GLY A 64 16.46 3.72 13.63
C GLY A 64 17.50 4.78 13.23
N SER A 65 17.74 4.99 11.92
CA SER A 65 18.59 6.09 11.43
C SER A 65 18.17 7.43 12.02
N THR A 66 19.14 8.26 12.39
CA THR A 66 18.92 9.61 12.96
C THR A 66 18.48 10.64 11.92
N THR A 67 18.55 10.30 10.63
CA THR A 67 18.06 11.15 9.55
C THR A 67 16.67 10.70 9.13
N VAL A 68 16.60 9.68 8.26
CA VAL A 68 15.38 9.03 7.80
C VAL A 68 15.62 7.52 7.80
N ASP A 69 14.67 6.78 8.34
CA ASP A 69 14.62 5.32 8.34
C ASP A 69 13.79 4.81 7.15
N LEU A 70 14.48 4.28 6.14
CA LEU A 70 13.90 3.68 4.94
C LEU A 70 13.84 2.15 5.00
N ALA A 71 14.31 1.53 6.09
CA ALA A 71 14.44 0.09 6.21
C ALA A 71 13.32 -0.55 7.04
N SER A 72 12.78 0.17 8.02
CA SER A 72 11.71 -0.33 8.88
C SER A 72 10.38 -0.47 8.13
N PRO A 73 9.47 -1.36 8.55
CA PRO A 73 8.12 -1.46 7.99
C PRO A 73 7.29 -0.19 8.22
N ASN A 74 6.15 -0.06 7.55
CA ASN A 74 5.24 1.10 7.66
C ASN A 74 5.97 2.44 7.34
N LEU A 75 6.63 2.46 6.19
CA LEU A 75 7.50 3.56 5.76
C LEU A 75 6.77 4.89 5.64
N GLU A 76 5.53 4.83 5.17
CA GLU A 76 4.62 5.95 4.93
C GLU A 76 4.46 6.82 6.19
N SER A 77 4.32 6.17 7.35
CA SER A 77 4.16 6.83 8.66
C SER A 77 5.32 7.72 9.09
N ARG A 78 6.48 7.59 8.44
CA ARG A 78 7.70 8.38 8.71
C ARG A 78 8.03 9.37 7.61
N LEU A 79 7.31 9.34 6.49
CA LEU A 79 7.63 10.16 5.31
C LEU A 79 6.52 11.14 4.98
N VAL A 80 5.27 10.71 5.06
CA VAL A 80 4.15 11.55 4.64
C VAL A 80 4.05 12.75 5.56
N SER A 81 4.03 13.96 4.97
CA SER A 81 3.89 15.23 5.70
C SER A 81 4.99 15.49 6.74
N VAL A 82 6.12 14.77 6.67
CA VAL A 82 7.30 15.00 7.52
C VAL A 82 8.24 15.98 6.83
N ALA A 83 8.66 17.03 7.53
CA ALA A 83 9.66 17.97 7.01
C ALA A 83 11.04 17.31 6.91
N GLY A 84 11.72 17.52 5.79
CA GLY A 84 13.12 17.15 5.61
C GLY A 84 14.06 18.04 6.41
N THR A 85 15.36 17.85 6.22
CA THR A 85 16.36 18.65 6.94
C THR A 85 16.37 20.11 6.48
N GLU A 86 16.71 21.02 7.39
CA GLU A 86 16.88 22.46 7.11
C GLU A 86 17.86 22.73 5.97
N SER A 87 18.91 21.91 5.85
CA SER A 87 19.89 22.00 4.76
C SER A 87 19.29 21.78 3.36
N CYS A 88 18.08 21.22 3.31
CA CYS A 88 17.29 20.99 2.10
C CYS A 88 16.04 21.88 2.07
N GLY A 89 16.02 22.97 2.84
CA GLY A 89 14.91 23.92 2.89
C GLY A 89 13.65 23.40 3.57
N SER A 90 13.78 22.34 4.38
CA SER A 90 12.66 21.72 5.13
C SER A 90 11.50 21.26 4.24
N VAL A 91 11.82 20.91 2.99
CA VAL A 91 10.88 20.33 2.02
C VAL A 91 10.32 19.03 2.57
N ILE A 92 9.02 18.81 2.37
CA ILE A 92 8.32 17.59 2.83
C ILE A 92 8.93 16.35 2.16
N LEU A 93 9.19 15.31 2.96
CA LEU A 93 9.82 14.06 2.52
C LEU A 93 9.00 13.34 1.45
N ALA A 94 7.72 13.10 1.74
CA ALA A 94 6.73 12.62 0.79
C ALA A 94 5.45 13.47 0.92
N ASN A 95 5.07 14.14 -0.17
CA ASN A 95 3.87 14.95 -0.27
C ASN A 95 2.95 14.34 -1.33
N PRO A 96 1.88 13.63 -0.94
CA PRO A 96 0.99 12.98 -1.90
C PRO A 96 0.21 13.97 -2.79
N ILE A 97 0.11 15.24 -2.37
CA ILE A 97 -0.52 16.32 -3.14
C ILE A 97 0.44 16.88 -4.21
N ASP A 98 1.75 16.80 -3.97
CA ASP A 98 2.80 17.23 -4.91
C ASP A 98 3.99 16.25 -4.86
N ALA A 99 3.82 15.12 -5.55
CA ALA A 99 4.84 14.08 -5.58
C ALA A 99 6.13 14.54 -6.27
N ALA A 100 6.03 15.42 -7.27
CA ALA A 100 7.21 15.97 -7.95
C ALA A 100 8.02 16.91 -7.03
N GLY A 101 7.34 17.64 -6.14
CA GLY A 101 7.95 18.48 -5.11
C GLY A 101 8.43 17.73 -3.86
N SER A 102 8.23 16.42 -3.78
CA SER A 102 8.63 15.61 -2.62
C SER A 102 10.14 15.41 -2.56
N LEU A 103 10.73 15.59 -1.37
CA LEU A 103 12.19 15.51 -1.21
C LEU A 103 12.74 14.13 -1.58
N ILE A 104 12.04 13.04 -1.23
CA ILE A 104 12.51 11.68 -1.59
C ILE A 104 12.61 11.51 -3.10
N TYR A 105 11.63 11.97 -3.86
CA TYR A 105 11.68 11.93 -5.32
C TYR A 105 12.80 12.81 -5.87
N ALA A 106 12.91 14.04 -5.39
CA ALA A 106 13.93 15.00 -5.84
C ALA A 106 15.36 14.51 -5.57
N LYS A 107 15.60 13.73 -4.51
CA LYS A 107 16.92 13.15 -4.19
C LYS A 107 17.35 12.05 -5.16
N LEU A 108 16.44 11.51 -5.96
CA LEU A 108 16.74 10.54 -7.02
C LEU A 108 17.11 11.19 -8.35
N LEU A 109 16.86 12.49 -8.50
CA LEU A 109 17.13 13.26 -9.72
C LEU A 109 18.54 13.83 -9.75
N ASP A 110 18.98 14.24 -10.94
CA ASP A 110 20.28 14.86 -11.18
C ASP A 110 20.13 16.22 -11.88
N PRO A 111 20.63 17.32 -11.28
CA PRO A 111 21.16 17.43 -9.92
C PRO A 111 20.05 17.39 -8.86
N PRO A 112 20.31 16.87 -7.64
CA PRO A 112 19.37 16.99 -6.54
C PRO A 112 19.35 18.43 -6.01
N PRO A 113 18.26 18.87 -5.36
CA PRO A 113 18.15 20.23 -4.82
C PRO A 113 19.13 20.50 -3.66
N CYS A 114 19.64 19.45 -3.02
CA CYS A 114 20.57 19.54 -1.90
C CYS A 114 21.40 18.25 -1.77
N GLY A 115 22.62 18.37 -1.27
CA GLY A 115 23.53 17.24 -1.01
C GLY A 115 23.85 16.43 -2.28
N LEU A 116 24.00 15.11 -2.13
CA LEU A 116 24.33 14.20 -3.23
C LEU A 116 23.10 13.46 -3.75
N LYS A 117 23.15 13.05 -5.02
CA LYS A 117 22.13 12.20 -5.65
C LYS A 117 22.12 10.83 -4.98
N MET A 118 20.92 10.32 -4.72
CA MET A 118 20.70 9.00 -4.14
C MET A 118 20.23 8.02 -5.23
N PRO A 119 20.52 6.71 -5.08
CA PRO A 119 21.34 6.10 -4.04
C PRO A 119 22.85 6.35 -4.25
N LEU A 120 23.58 6.61 -3.16
CA LEU A 120 25.03 6.78 -3.20
C LEU A 120 25.73 5.47 -3.61
N GLY A 121 26.62 5.54 -4.60
CA GLY A 121 27.36 4.37 -5.09
C GLY A 121 26.51 3.32 -5.80
N GLY A 122 25.23 3.63 -6.08
CA GLY A 122 24.31 2.76 -6.79
C GLY A 122 23.57 3.51 -7.89
N SER A 123 22.56 2.86 -8.47
CA SER A 123 21.68 3.47 -9.46
C SER A 123 20.23 3.02 -9.29
N MET A 124 19.34 3.86 -9.80
CA MET A 124 17.94 3.54 -10.05
C MET A 124 17.65 3.84 -11.52
N SER A 125 16.91 2.95 -12.16
CA SER A 125 16.40 3.15 -13.51
C SER A 125 15.31 4.22 -13.53
N ASP A 126 15.09 4.83 -14.70
CA ASP A 126 14.02 5.83 -14.86
C ASP A 126 12.65 5.28 -14.50
N LEU A 127 12.41 3.99 -14.77
CA LEU A 127 11.21 3.28 -14.37
C LEU A 127 11.07 3.22 -12.84
N GLU A 128 12.11 2.82 -12.12
CA GLU A 128 12.10 2.78 -10.64
C GLU A 128 11.88 4.19 -10.05
N ILE A 129 12.51 5.22 -10.62
CA ILE A 129 12.35 6.61 -10.20
C ILE A 129 10.90 7.08 -10.42
N ASN A 130 10.32 6.77 -11.59
CA ASN A 130 8.92 7.08 -11.86
C ASN A 130 7.97 6.32 -10.92
N CYS A 131 8.28 5.06 -10.60
CA CYS A 131 7.51 4.29 -9.63
C CYS A 131 7.53 4.89 -8.23
N VAL A 132 8.65 5.50 -7.79
CA VAL A 132 8.68 6.26 -6.54
C VAL A 132 7.71 7.44 -6.58
N LYS A 133 7.67 8.18 -7.68
CA LYS A 133 6.72 9.29 -7.85
C LYS A 133 5.27 8.81 -7.78
N LEU A 134 4.91 7.80 -8.57
CA LEU A 134 3.56 7.22 -8.60
C LEU A 134 3.16 6.64 -7.23
N TRP A 135 4.11 6.02 -6.53
CA TRP A 135 3.88 5.54 -5.18
C TRP A 135 3.54 6.69 -4.23
N ILE A 136 4.29 7.80 -4.26
CA ILE A 136 3.99 9.00 -3.45
C ILE A 136 2.60 9.55 -3.76
N GLU A 137 2.22 9.65 -5.04
CA GLU A 137 0.88 10.10 -5.47
C GLU A 137 -0.25 9.21 -4.92
N SER A 138 0.04 7.92 -4.68
CA SER A 138 -0.94 6.95 -4.17
C SER A 138 -1.10 6.94 -2.64
N LEU A 139 -0.21 7.61 -1.90
CA LEU A 139 -0.24 7.61 -0.44
C LEU A 139 -1.43 8.39 0.11
N ASP A 140 -1.97 7.94 1.24
CA ASP A 140 -2.93 8.74 2.01
C ASP A 140 -2.23 10.02 2.51
N PRO A 141 -2.71 11.23 2.17
CA PRO A 141 -2.18 12.49 2.70
C PRO A 141 -2.13 12.56 4.23
N ASN A 142 -2.94 11.73 4.90
CA ASN A 142 -3.01 11.59 6.34
C ASN A 142 -2.24 10.36 6.85
N ALA A 143 -1.31 9.76 6.10
CA ALA A 143 -0.50 8.66 6.67
C ALA A 143 0.60 9.14 7.65
N GLY A 144 0.87 10.44 7.69
CA GLY A 144 1.97 11.05 8.45
C GLY A 144 1.79 11.10 9.97
N PRO A 145 2.88 11.35 10.73
CA PRO A 145 2.82 11.46 12.18
C PRO A 145 2.02 12.71 12.57
N GLY A 146 0.82 12.50 13.10
CA GLY A 146 -0.14 13.57 13.40
C GLY A 146 -1.55 13.28 12.91
N SER A 147 -1.71 12.31 12.01
CA SER A 147 -2.99 11.65 11.82
C SER A 147 -3.23 10.73 13.02
N GLY A 148 -3.85 11.30 14.05
CA GLY A 148 -4.54 10.51 15.06
C GLY A 148 -5.70 9.76 14.41
N GLY A 149 -5.41 8.77 13.56
CA GLY A 149 -6.37 7.80 13.10
C GLY A 149 -6.66 6.88 14.28
N MET A 150 -7.83 7.06 14.90
CA MET A 150 -8.40 6.08 15.80
C MET A 150 -8.25 4.70 15.16
N GLY A 151 -7.53 3.80 15.83
CA GLY A 151 -7.31 2.45 15.37
C GLY A 151 -8.63 1.83 14.91
N GLY A 152 -8.65 1.36 13.66
CA GLY A 152 -9.75 0.55 13.15
C GLY A 152 -9.83 -0.72 13.97
N MET A 153 -10.65 -0.71 15.02
CA MET A 153 -11.10 -1.94 15.67
C MET A 153 -11.82 -2.77 14.61
N GLY A 154 -11.21 -3.91 14.28
CA GLY A 154 -11.83 -4.93 13.47
C GLY A 154 -13.23 -5.26 14.00
N GLY A 155 -14.22 -5.23 13.10
CA GLY A 155 -15.56 -5.71 13.38
C GLY A 155 -15.50 -7.21 13.64
N ALA A 156 -15.53 -7.59 14.92
CA ALA A 156 -15.86 -8.94 15.34
C ALA A 156 -17.29 -8.94 15.91
N GLY A 157 -18.14 -9.68 15.21
CA GLY A 157 -19.38 -10.33 15.65
C GLY A 157 -20.06 -9.84 16.92
N GLY A 158 -21.31 -9.42 16.75
CA GLY A 158 -22.25 -9.30 17.86
C GLY A 158 -22.50 -10.65 18.56
N MET A 159 -22.81 -10.55 19.85
CA MET A 159 -23.77 -11.39 20.57
C MET A 159 -24.15 -10.65 21.84
N GLY A 160 -25.45 -10.47 22.04
CA GLY A 160 -26.03 -9.69 23.13
C GLY A 160 -25.80 -10.32 24.51
N GLY A 161 -25.87 -9.45 25.52
CA GLY A 161 -25.94 -9.83 26.92
C GLY A 161 -26.64 -8.72 27.69
N ALA A 162 -27.93 -8.94 27.98
CA ALA A 162 -28.74 -8.11 28.85
C ALA A 162 -28.59 -8.56 30.31
N GLY A 163 -28.74 -7.61 31.24
CA GLY A 163 -28.92 -7.81 32.69
C GLY A 163 -27.64 -7.57 33.49
N GLY A 164 -27.60 -6.82 34.59
CA GLY A 164 -28.65 -6.19 35.40
C GLY A 164 -28.10 -6.02 36.83
N MET A 165 -28.55 -4.97 37.53
CA MET A 165 -28.50 -4.75 38.99
C MET A 165 -27.08 -4.57 39.59
N GLY A 166 -26.76 -3.60 40.46
CA GLY A 166 -27.54 -2.89 41.46
C GLY A 166 -26.76 -2.93 42.80
N GLY A 167 -26.59 -1.79 43.46
CA GLY A 167 -25.99 -1.66 44.80
C GLY A 167 -24.79 -0.69 44.79
N GLY A 168 -24.75 0.42 45.53
CA GLY A 168 -25.49 0.81 46.71
C GLY A 168 -24.58 0.85 47.94
N MET A 169 -24.28 2.09 48.38
CA MET A 169 -23.96 2.54 49.75
C MET A 169 -22.52 2.48 50.31
N GLY A 170 -22.14 3.65 50.86
CA GLY A 170 -21.30 3.83 52.06
C GLY A 170 -19.81 4.04 51.80
N GLY A 171 -19.10 5.04 52.34
CA GLY A 171 -19.41 6.04 53.34
C GLY A 171 -18.10 6.68 53.85
N ALA A 172 -18.20 7.95 54.26
CA ALA A 172 -17.43 8.67 55.29
C ALA A 172 -15.88 8.68 55.30
N GLY A 173 -15.35 9.92 55.33
CA GLY A 173 -14.59 10.39 56.49
C GLY A 173 -13.06 10.50 56.32
N GLY A 174 -12.56 11.73 56.37
CA GLY A 174 -11.14 12.08 56.45
C GLY A 174 -10.90 13.49 55.95
#